data_AF-A0A2E9NUY2-F1
#
_entry.id   AF-A0A2E9NUY2-F1
#
_cell.length_a   1.000
_cell.length_b   1.000
_cell.length_c   1.000
_cell.angle_alpha   90.00
_cell.angle_beta   90.00
_cell.angle_gamma   90.00
#
_symmetry.space_group_name_H-M   'P 1'
#
loop_
_entity.id
_entity.type
_entity.pdbx_description
1 polymer ?
#
loop_
_entity_poly.entity_id
_entity_poly.type
_entity_poly.pdbx_seq_one_letter_code
_entity_poly.pdbx_strand_id
1 'polypeptide(L)'
;MDSIKPPLTRGIKVSYGVGQAAEGIKNAAFNVFVFFYYTQVLGLPTVYTGIAIGIALAVDSITDPLIGSLSDNWQGSNGRRHPFLYASILPLGLFFIGLFSPP
;
A
#
# COMPACT_ATOMS: atom_id res chain seq x y z
N MET A 1 -15.66 31.62 13.60
CA MET A 1 -16.47 31.35 12.39
C MET A 1 -15.98 30.04 11.78
N ASP A 2 -16.74 28.96 11.94
CA ASP A 2 -16.44 27.69 11.27
C ASP A 2 -16.58 27.88 9.76
N SER A 3 -15.45 27.81 9.06
CA SER A 3 -15.40 27.84 7.61
C SER A 3 -16.04 26.55 7.09
N ILE A 4 -17.33 26.63 6.71
CA ILE A 4 -18.08 25.52 6.10
C ILE A 4 -17.43 25.24 4.75
N LYS A 5 -16.48 24.30 4.71
CA LYS A 5 -15.87 23.83 3.47
C LYS A 5 -16.99 23.28 2.57
N PRO A 6 -17.09 23.71 1.30
CA PRO A 6 -18.13 23.23 0.41
C PRO A 6 -18.05 21.71 0.27
N PRO A 7 -19.20 21.01 0.15
CA PRO A 7 -19.21 19.57 0.00
C PRO A 7 -18.46 19.16 -1.27
N LEU A 8 -17.63 18.12 -1.16
CA LEU A 8 -16.84 17.61 -2.29
C LEU A 8 -17.74 17.25 -3.48
N THR A 9 -17.32 17.69 -4.67
CA THR A 9 -17.97 17.37 -5.94
C THR A 9 -18.10 15.85 -6.12
N ARG A 10 -19.23 15.38 -6.67
CA ARG A 10 -19.48 13.94 -6.89
C ARG A 10 -18.36 13.25 -7.66
N GLY A 11 -17.75 13.93 -8.64
CA GLY A 11 -16.59 13.41 -9.39
C GLY A 11 -15.37 13.11 -8.50
N ILE A 12 -15.09 13.97 -7.53
CA ILE A 12 -14.00 13.75 -6.56
C ILE A 12 -14.32 12.57 -5.64
N LYS A 13 -15.58 12.42 -5.22
CA LYS A 13 -15.99 11.26 -4.41
C LYS A 13 -15.81 9.94 -5.16
N VAL A 14 -16.15 9.91 -6.45
CA VAL A 14 -15.97 8.73 -7.30
C VAL A 14 -14.49 8.42 -7.50
N SER A 15 -13.65 9.42 -7.79
CA SER A 15 -12.20 9.19 -7.96
C SER A 15 -11.54 8.67 -6.68
N TYR A 16 -11.92 9.21 -5.51
CA TYR A 16 -11.50 8.66 -4.22
C TYR A 16 -11.99 7.22 -4.01
N GLY A 17 -13.24 6.92 -4.40
CA GLY A 17 -13.78 5.56 -4.33
C GLY A 17 -13.01 4.56 -5.19
N VAL A 18 -12.62 4.95 -6.42
CA VAL A 18 -11.80 4.11 -7.30
C VAL A 18 -10.41 3.87 -6.70
N GLY A 19 -9.78 4.91 -6.13
CA GLY A 19 -8.50 4.77 -5.43
C GLY A 19 -8.59 3.81 -4.25
N GLN A 20 -9.63 3.93 -3.43
CA GLN A 20 -9.88 3.02 -2.30
C GLN A 20 -10.14 1.58 -2.77
N ALA A 21 -10.88 1.38 -3.86
CA ALA A 21 -11.10 0.04 -4.41
C ALA A 21 -9.77 -0.63 -4.80
N ALA A 22 -8.87 0.10 -5.45
CA ALA A 22 -7.55 -0.40 -5.82
C ALA A 22 -6.69 -0.75 -4.59
N GLU A 23 -6.70 0.11 -3.57
CA GLU A 23 -6.03 -0.13 -2.29
C GLU A 23 -6.57 -1.38 -1.58
N GLY A 24 -7.89 -1.54 -1.57
CA GLY A 24 -8.56 -2.71 -1.01
C GLY A 24 -8.15 -4.02 -1.69
N ILE A 25 -8.09 -4.02 -3.02
CA ILE A 25 -7.63 -5.19 -3.80
C ILE A 25 -6.16 -5.51 -3.47
N LYS A 26 -5.28 -4.51 -3.43
CA LYS A 26 -3.87 -4.69 -3.06
C LYS A 26 -3.74 -5.28 -1.65
N ASN A 27 -4.52 -4.78 -0.70
CA ASN A 27 -4.47 -5.25 0.69
C ASN A 27 -5.00 -6.68 0.82
N ALA A 28 -6.07 -7.03 0.11
CA ALA A 28 -6.55 -8.41 0.06
C ALA A 28 -5.51 -9.36 -0.55
N ALA A 29 -4.81 -8.91 -1.60
CA ALA A 29 -3.73 -9.68 -2.22
C ALA A 29 -2.58 -9.92 -1.22
N PHE A 30 -2.12 -8.90 -0.52
CA PHE A 30 -1.02 -9.05 0.46
C PHE A 30 -1.39 -9.89 1.67
N ASN A 31 -2.56 -9.65 2.28
CA ASN A 31 -2.91 -10.26 3.56
C ASN A 31 -3.30 -11.73 3.44
N VAL A 32 -3.93 -12.14 2.35
CA VAL A 32 -4.50 -13.50 2.21
C VAL A 32 -3.90 -14.21 1.00
N PHE A 33 -3.82 -13.55 -0.14
CA PHE A 33 -3.44 -14.23 -1.39
C PHE A 33 -1.96 -14.62 -1.44
N VAL A 34 -1.04 -13.80 -0.92
CA VAL A 34 0.40 -14.13 -0.88
C VAL A 34 0.65 -15.41 -0.09
N PHE A 35 0.09 -15.52 1.11
CA PHE A 35 0.25 -16.72 1.93
C PHE A 35 -0.34 -17.96 1.23
N PHE A 36 -1.53 -17.83 0.67
CA PHE A 36 -2.17 -18.90 -0.09
C PHE A 36 -1.33 -19.32 -1.31
N TYR A 37 -0.85 -18.36 -2.11
CA TYR A 37 -0.07 -18.63 -3.33
C TYR A 37 1.22 -19.40 -3.01
N TYR A 38 1.99 -18.95 -2.03
CA TYR A 38 3.24 -19.62 -1.68
C TYR A 38 3.02 -21.00 -1.05
N THR A 39 1.99 -21.20 -0.23
CA THR A 39 1.74 -22.49 0.42
C THR A 39 1.01 -23.50 -0.47
N GLN A 40 -0.03 -23.07 -1.19
CA GLN A 40 -0.93 -23.95 -1.94
C GLN A 40 -0.55 -24.10 -3.41
N VAL A 41 0.01 -23.05 -4.04
CA VAL A 41 0.36 -23.10 -5.47
C VAL A 41 1.82 -23.48 -5.67
N LEU A 42 2.74 -22.87 -4.91
CA LEU A 42 4.17 -23.18 -4.99
C LEU A 42 4.61 -24.33 -4.06
N GLY A 43 3.75 -24.77 -3.15
CA GLY A 43 4.04 -25.87 -2.24
C GLY A 43 5.12 -25.57 -1.19
N LEU A 44 5.38 -24.29 -0.90
CA LEU A 44 6.35 -23.91 0.12
C LEU A 44 5.86 -24.35 1.52
N PRO A 45 6.73 -24.85 2.40
CA PRO A 45 6.33 -25.16 3.77
C PRO A 45 5.80 -23.92 4.50
N THR A 46 4.64 -24.06 5.14
CA THR A 46 3.90 -22.99 5.83
C THR A 46 4.76 -22.22 6.83
N VAL A 47 5.70 -22.90 7.49
CA VAL A 47 6.62 -22.28 8.46
C VAL A 47 7.48 -21.21 7.80
N TYR A 48 8.06 -21.48 6.62
CA TYR A 48 8.90 -20.50 5.92
C TYR A 48 8.09 -19.33 5.38
N THR A 49 6.90 -19.59 4.82
CA THR A 49 6.00 -18.53 4.36
C THR A 49 5.54 -17.65 5.53
N GLY A 50 5.21 -18.25 6.67
CA GLY A 50 4.83 -17.52 7.88
C GLY A 50 5.95 -16.63 8.41
N ILE A 51 7.19 -17.13 8.45
CA ILE A 51 8.35 -16.33 8.85
C ILE A 51 8.59 -15.18 7.85
N ALA A 52 8.50 -15.44 6.55
CA ALA A 52 8.68 -14.41 5.52
C ALA A 52 7.64 -13.28 5.66
N ILE A 53 6.37 -13.63 5.86
CA ILE A 53 5.30 -12.64 6.12
C ILE A 53 5.55 -11.91 7.44
N GLY A 54 5.98 -12.61 8.49
CA GLY A 54 6.30 -12.00 9.77
C GLY A 54 7.42 -10.95 9.67
N ILE A 55 8.47 -11.24 8.91
CA ILE A 55 9.55 -10.28 8.62
C ILE A 55 9.00 -9.08 7.83
N ALA A 56 8.17 -9.32 6.81
CA ALA A 56 7.56 -8.24 6.03
C ALA A 56 6.73 -7.30 6.93
N LEU A 57 5.89 -7.85 7.81
CA LEU A 57 5.08 -7.08 8.75
C LEU A 57 5.95 -6.30 9.77
N ALA A 58 7.05 -6.88 10.23
CA ALA A 58 7.98 -6.19 11.12
C ALA A 58 8.60 -4.96 10.43
N VAL A 59 9.02 -5.10 9.17
CA VAL A 59 9.54 -3.99 8.37
C VAL A 59 8.46 -2.93 8.14
N ASP A 60 7.26 -3.33 7.76
CA ASP A 60 6.12 -2.41 7.53
C ASP A 60 5.79 -1.62 8.80
N SER A 61 5.79 -2.27 9.97
CA SER A 61 5.53 -1.61 11.26
C SER A 61 6.49 -0.45 11.58
N ILE A 62 7.69 -0.48 11.02
CA ILE A 62 8.72 0.56 11.19
C ILE A 62 8.64 1.58 10.05
N THR A 63 8.47 1.11 8.81
CA THR A 63 8.45 1.99 7.63
C THR A 63 7.19 2.83 7.55
N ASP A 64 6.03 2.32 7.97
CA ASP A 64 4.77 3.07 7.94
C ASP A 64 4.80 4.35 8.80
N PRO A 65 5.22 4.32 10.09
CA PRO A 65 5.39 5.53 10.89
C PRO A 65 6.47 6.48 10.35
N LEU A 66 7.58 5.92 9.85
CA LEU A 66 8.67 6.72 9.27
C LEU A 66 8.18 7.51 8.06
N ILE A 67 7.54 6.86 7.09
CA ILE A 67 7.00 7.51 5.90
C ILE A 67 5.86 8.46 6.28
N GLY A 68 5.02 8.10 7.26
CA GLY A 68 3.97 8.98 7.78
C GLY A 68 4.54 10.29 8.33
N SER A 69 5.56 10.20 9.19
CA SER A 69 6.22 11.39 9.76
C SER A 69 6.95 12.22 8.71
N LEU A 70 7.60 11.58 7.73
CA LEU A 70 8.30 12.27 6.64
C LEU A 70 7.32 12.99 5.71
N SER A 71 6.21 12.33 5.35
CA SER A 71 5.18 12.91 4.50
C SER A 71 4.45 14.06 5.18
N ASP A 72 4.12 13.94 6.47
CA ASP A 72 3.42 15.01 7.17
C ASP A 72 4.29 16.26 7.39
N ASN A 73 5.62 16.11 7.48
CA ASN A 73 6.58 17.22 7.60
C ASN A 73 6.97 17.85 6.25
N TRP A 74 6.55 17.28 5.12
CA TRP A 74 6.92 17.77 3.79
C TRP A 74 6.17 19.06 3.39
N GLN A 75 6.89 20.17 3.21
CA GLN A 75 6.35 21.48 2.84
C GLN A 75 6.50 21.80 1.34
N GLY A 76 6.22 20.84 0.47
CA GLY A 76 6.29 21.02 -0.98
C GLY A 76 5.06 21.72 -1.60
N SER A 77 5.30 22.48 -2.68
CA SER A 77 4.29 23.22 -3.47
C SER A 77 3.13 22.35 -4.01
N ASN A 78 3.39 21.06 -4.30
CA ASN A 78 2.39 20.13 -4.86
C ASN A 78 1.51 19.41 -3.81
N GLY A 79 1.49 19.89 -2.56
CA GLY A 79 0.72 19.30 -1.45
C GLY A 79 1.47 18.21 -0.69
N ARG A 80 1.11 18.04 0.59
CA ARG A 80 1.89 17.27 1.60
C ARG A 80 2.05 15.76 1.30
N ARG A 81 1.10 15.15 0.56
CA ARG A 81 1.05 13.68 0.35
C ARG A 81 1.18 13.23 -1.11
N HIS A 82 0.99 14.12 -2.07
CA HIS A 82 0.99 13.76 -3.50
C HIS A 82 2.37 13.34 -4.03
N PRO A 83 3.50 13.97 -3.66
CA PRO A 83 4.82 13.55 -4.13
C PRO A 83 5.17 12.12 -3.72
N PHE A 84 4.86 11.74 -2.46
CA PHE A 84 5.09 10.39 -1.94
C PHE A 84 4.18 9.37 -2.61
N LEU A 85 2.93 9.73 -2.92
CA LEU A 85 2.00 8.87 -3.63
C LEU A 85 2.45 8.57 -5.07
N TYR A 86 3.00 9.56 -5.79
CA TYR A 86 3.51 9.32 -7.13
C TYR A 86 4.83 8.54 -7.11
N ALA A 87 5.70 8.84 -6.14
CA ALA A 87 6.95 8.12 -5.96
C ALA A 87 6.73 6.64 -5.61
N SER A 88 5.65 6.30 -4.91
CA SER A 88 5.37 4.91 -4.50
C SER A 88 4.89 4.02 -5.65
N ILE A 89 4.38 4.58 -6.75
CA ILE A 89 3.90 3.80 -7.92
C ILE A 89 5.00 2.89 -8.47
N LEU A 90 6.21 3.43 -8.63
CA LEU A 90 7.35 2.69 -9.18
C LEU A 90 7.79 1.50 -8.31
N PRO A 91 8.18 1.69 -7.03
CA PRO A 91 8.59 0.59 -6.19
C PRO A 91 7.43 -0.41 -5.98
N LEU A 92 6.20 0.07 -5.75
CA LEU A 92 5.06 -0.82 -5.52
C LEU A 92 4.81 -1.72 -6.74
N GLY A 93 4.80 -1.17 -7.96
CA GLY A 93 4.65 -1.98 -9.17
C GLY A 93 5.79 -2.98 -9.37
N LEU A 94 7.04 -2.55 -9.16
CA LEU A 94 8.22 -3.37 -9.38
C LEU A 94 8.30 -4.55 -8.40
N PHE A 95 8.08 -4.30 -7.11
CA PHE A 95 8.06 -5.35 -6.09
C PHE A 95 6.85 -6.27 -6.22
N PHE A 96 5.69 -5.76 -6.65
CA PHE A 96 4.51 -6.59 -6.88
C PHE A 96 4.75 -7.59 -8.01
N ILE A 97 5.38 -7.17 -9.11
CA ILE A 97 5.77 -8.09 -10.19
C ILE A 97 6.79 -9.11 -9.68
N GLY A 98 7.81 -8.67 -8.92
CA GLY A 98 8.82 -9.57 -8.36
C GLY A 98 8.24 -10.64 -7.42
N LEU A 99 7.18 -10.30 -6.66
CA LEU A 99 6.53 -11.24 -5.74
C LEU A 99 5.80 -12.38 -6.46
N PHE A 100 5.24 -12.11 -7.64
CA PHE A 100 4.51 -13.12 -8.42
C PHE A 100 5.32 -13.72 -9.58
N SER A 101 6.56 -13.26 -9.79
CA SER A 101 7.49 -13.80 -10.77
C SER A 101 8.76 -14.34 -10.10
N PRO A 102 8.66 -15.39 -9.26
CA PRO A 102 9.84 -16.05 -8.71
C PRO A 102 10.68 -16.70 -9.84
N PRO A 103 12.03 -16.68 -9.75
CA PRO A 103 12.91 -17.34 -10.72
C PRO A 103 12.83 -18.86 -10.68
#